data_AF-A0A072V0R3-F1
#
_entry.id   AF-A0A072V0R3-F1
#
_cell.length_a   1.000
_cell.length_b   1.000
_cell.length_c   1.000
_cell.angle_alpha   90.00
_cell.angle_beta   90.00
_cell.angle_gamma   90.00
#
_symmetry.space_group_name_H-M   'P 1'
#
loop_
_entity.id
_entity.type
_entity.pdbx_description
1 polymer ?
#
loop_
_entity_poly.entity_id
_entity_poly.type
_entity_poly.pdbx_seq_one_letter_code
_entity_poly.pdbx_strand_id
1 'polypeptide(L)'
;MGEEESNEDSFSVAEEWRGIQERLERVPFQMKLEIKELKEHRNKYTEVYASEDRYKYILDGLHPPKNPSSSAPPDKWLTLSDMGHIVASCYNRPVVETTLDIGVSETFFPT
;
A
#
# COMPACT_ATOMS: atom_id res chain seq x y z
N MET A 1 -34.89 30.32 -26.05
CA MET A 1 -34.77 28.85 -25.97
C MET A 1 -33.37 28.59 -25.46
N GLY A 2 -33.24 28.28 -24.17
CA GLY A 2 -31.96 27.94 -23.54
C GLY A 2 -31.82 26.43 -23.54
N GLU A 3 -30.71 25.94 -24.06
CA GLU A 3 -30.32 24.54 -23.98
C GLU A 3 -29.67 24.35 -22.60
N GLU A 4 -30.32 23.60 -21.72
CA GLU A 4 -29.72 23.12 -20.48
C GLU A 4 -28.85 21.91 -20.85
N GLU A 5 -27.53 22.10 -20.91
CA GLU A 5 -26.56 21.01 -20.96
C GLU A 5 -26.62 20.25 -19.63
N SER A 6 -27.29 19.10 -19.60
CA SER A 6 -27.17 18.18 -18.47
C SER A 6 -25.80 17.51 -18.51
N ASN A 7 -24.87 18.00 -17.69
CA ASN A 7 -23.66 17.25 -17.34
C ASN A 7 -24.05 16.08 -16.42
N GLU A 8 -24.56 15.00 -17.01
CA GLU A 8 -24.61 13.70 -16.34
C GLU A 8 -23.29 12.98 -16.62
N ASP A 9 -22.26 13.27 -15.81
CA ASP A 9 -21.13 12.36 -15.63
C ASP A 9 -21.69 11.08 -15.00
N SER A 10 -22.19 10.19 -15.87
CA SER A 10 -22.78 8.93 -15.47
C SER A 10 -21.70 8.00 -14.91
N PHE A 11 -21.75 7.77 -13.61
CA PHE A 11 -20.85 6.84 -12.91
C PHE A 11 -21.12 5.40 -13.40
N SER A 12 -20.28 4.90 -14.30
CA SER A 12 -20.39 3.55 -14.85
C SER A 12 -19.83 2.51 -13.87
N VAL A 13 -20.73 1.89 -13.10
CA VAL A 13 -20.40 0.84 -12.13
C VAL A 13 -19.54 -0.27 -12.75
N ALA A 14 -19.77 -0.63 -14.02
CA ALA A 14 -19.01 -1.68 -14.70
C ALA A 14 -17.56 -1.29 -15.05
N GLU A 15 -17.33 -0.02 -15.38
CA GLU A 15 -15.98 0.49 -15.64
C GLU A 15 -15.18 0.60 -14.35
N GLU A 16 -15.83 1.07 -13.29
CA GLU A 16 -15.26 1.14 -11.94
C GLU A 16 -14.92 -0.26 -11.41
N TRP A 17 -15.82 -1.23 -11.56
CA TRP A 17 -15.55 -2.63 -11.18
C TRP A 17 -14.38 -3.22 -11.96
N ARG A 18 -14.28 -2.96 -13.27
CA ARG A 18 -13.12 -3.37 -14.08
C ARG A 18 -11.83 -2.75 -13.56
N GLY A 19 -11.84 -1.45 -13.28
CA GLY A 19 -10.70 -0.74 -12.72
C GLY A 19 -10.27 -1.33 -11.37
N ILE A 20 -11.22 -1.69 -10.51
CA ILE A 20 -10.94 -2.35 -9.23
C ILE A 20 -10.33 -3.74 -9.47
N GLN A 21 -10.86 -4.54 -10.39
CA GLN A 21 -10.32 -5.87 -10.71
C GLN A 21 -8.90 -5.79 -11.26
N GLU A 22 -8.62 -4.92 -12.23
CA GLU A 22 -7.26 -4.73 -12.76
C GLU A 22 -6.28 -4.26 -11.68
N ARG A 23 -6.72 -3.35 -10.80
CA ARG A 23 -5.92 -2.93 -9.65
C ARG A 23 -5.65 -4.09 -8.71
N LEU A 24 -6.66 -4.90 -8.41
CA LEU A 24 -6.54 -6.06 -7.52
C LEU A 24 -5.64 -7.16 -8.11
N GLU A 25 -5.63 -7.36 -9.43
CA GLU A 25 -4.70 -8.29 -10.09
C GLU A 25 -3.24 -7.81 -10.05
N ARG A 26 -3.02 -6.49 -9.96
CA ARG A 26 -1.67 -5.91 -9.78
C ARG A 26 -1.17 -5.98 -8.33
N VAL A 27 -2.06 -6.00 -7.34
CA VAL A 27 -1.73 -6.13 -5.90
C VAL A 27 -0.86 -7.35 -5.59
N PRO A 28 -1.14 -8.59 -6.04
CA PRO A 28 -0.28 -9.73 -5.75
C PRO A 28 1.10 -9.64 -6.44
N PHE A 29 1.27 -8.80 -7.46
CA PHE A 29 2.59 -8.50 -8.02
C PHE A 29 3.35 -7.48 -7.17
N GLN A 30 2.64 -6.46 -6.66
CA GLN A 30 3.19 -5.48 -5.71
C GLN A 30 3.66 -6.20 -4.44
N MET A 31 2.80 -6.97 -3.77
CA MET A 31 3.17 -7.72 -2.55
C MET A 31 4.40 -8.61 -2.72
N LYS A 32 4.59 -9.21 -3.91
CA LYS A 32 5.80 -10.00 -4.21
C LYS A 32 7.08 -9.15 -4.25
N LEU A 33 6.99 -7.92 -4.76
CA LEU A 33 8.10 -6.98 -4.81
C LEU A 33 8.48 -6.51 -3.40
N GLU A 34 7.50 -6.12 -2.58
CA GLU A 34 7.75 -5.69 -1.20
C GLU A 34 8.33 -6.82 -0.32
N ILE A 35 7.82 -8.05 -0.46
CA ILE A 35 8.37 -9.23 0.22
C ILE A 35 9.82 -9.49 -0.21
N LYS A 36 10.13 -9.31 -1.50
CA LYS A 36 11.47 -9.50 -2.03
C LYS A 36 12.44 -8.47 -1.46
N GLU A 37 12.05 -7.19 -1.50
CA GLU A 37 12.81 -6.06 -0.95
C GLU A 37 13.18 -6.28 0.53
N LEU A 38 12.20 -6.64 1.36
CA LEU A 38 12.43 -6.93 2.77
C LEU A 38 13.42 -8.08 3.00
N LYS A 39 13.32 -9.16 2.20
CA LYS A 39 14.19 -10.33 2.34
C LYS A 39 15.62 -10.06 1.89
N GLU A 40 15.81 -9.33 0.79
CA GLU A 40 17.13 -8.97 0.27
C GLU A 40 17.87 -8.00 1.20
N HIS A 41 17.14 -7.11 1.88
CA HIS A 41 17.70 -6.08 2.76
C HIS A 41 17.38 -6.30 4.25
N ARG A 42 17.21 -7.55 4.70
CA ARG A 42 16.78 -7.90 6.07
C ARG A 42 17.51 -7.12 7.17
N ASN A 43 18.85 -7.07 7.12
CA ASN A 43 19.64 -6.42 8.18
C ASN A 43 19.29 -4.93 8.31
N LYS A 44 19.14 -4.26 7.17
CA LYS A 44 18.79 -2.84 7.10
C LYS A 44 17.40 -2.57 7.64
N TYR A 45 16.41 -3.39 7.27
CA TYR A 45 15.04 -3.24 7.79
C TYR A 45 14.93 -3.63 9.27
N THR A 46 15.76 -4.56 9.76
CA THR A 46 15.82 -4.86 11.20
C THR A 46 16.32 -3.66 12.00
N GLU A 47 17.27 -2.89 11.45
CA GLU A 47 17.73 -1.62 12.04
C GLU A 47 16.66 -0.52 11.95
N VAL A 48 16.03 -0.34 10.78
CA VAL A 48 14.96 0.66 10.57
C VAL A 48 13.80 0.44 11.55
N TYR A 49 13.39 -0.81 11.77
CA TYR A 49 12.31 -1.13 12.71
C TYR A 49 12.78 -1.30 14.16
N ALA A 50 14.09 -1.21 14.41
CA ALA A 50 14.74 -1.41 15.71
C ALA A 50 14.33 -2.70 16.44
N SER A 51 13.78 -3.70 15.72
CA SER A 51 13.20 -4.91 16.30
C SER A 51 13.03 -6.01 15.24
N GLU A 52 13.57 -7.18 15.54
CA GLU A 52 13.38 -8.38 14.71
C GLU A 52 11.93 -8.88 14.73
N ASP A 53 11.25 -8.74 15.87
CA ASP A 53 9.83 -9.09 16.01
C ASP A 53 8.97 -8.17 15.14
N ARG A 54 9.29 -6.88 15.07
CA ARG A 54 8.58 -5.92 14.20
C ARG A 54 8.83 -6.23 12.73
N TYR A 55 10.08 -6.50 12.33
CA TYR A 55 10.40 -6.96 10.98
C TYR A 55 9.56 -8.18 10.59
N LYS A 56 9.49 -9.20 11.47
CA LYS A 56 8.74 -10.42 11.21
C LYS A 56 7.24 -10.18 11.09
N TYR A 57 6.68 -9.34 11.97
CA TYR A 57 5.27 -8.95 11.91
C TYR A 57 4.90 -8.33 10.56
N ILE A 58 5.74 -7.40 10.06
CA ILE A 58 5.52 -6.74 8.77
C ILE A 58 5.63 -7.74 7.62
N LEU A 59 6.68 -8.58 7.62
CA LEU A 59 6.89 -9.59 6.58
C LEU A 59 5.73 -10.59 6.52
N ASP A 60 5.24 -11.06 7.67
CA ASP A 60 4.12 -11.99 7.75
C ASP A 60 2.79 -11.32 7.33
N GLY A 61 2.63 -10.01 7.60
CA GLY A 61 1.47 -9.22 7.16
C GLY A 61 1.39 -9.03 5.64
N LEU A 62 2.54 -9.01 4.95
CA LEU A 62 2.60 -8.93 3.49
C LEU A 62 2.28 -10.24 2.78
N HIS A 63 2.30 -11.38 3.49
CA HIS A 63 1.93 -12.64 2.89
C HIS A 63 0.39 -12.73 2.74
N PRO A 64 -0.13 -12.99 1.52
CA PRO A 64 -1.56 -13.10 1.32
C PRO A 64 -2.17 -14.18 2.25
N PRO A 65 -3.40 -13.96 2.76
CA PRO A 65 -4.13 -15.02 3.46
C PRO A 65 -4.25 -16.26 2.59
N LYS A 66 -4.07 -17.45 3.17
CA LYS A 66 -4.20 -18.73 2.45
C LYS A 66 -5.62 -18.97 1.91
N ASN A 67 -6.59 -18.27 2.48
CA ASN A 67 -8.00 -18.28 2.13
C ASN A 67 -8.29 -17.09 1.18
N PRO A 68 -8.68 -17.36 -0.09
CA PRO A 68 -8.76 -16.33 -1.14
C PRO A 68 -9.94 -15.35 -0.98
N SER A 69 -10.83 -15.54 0.00
CA SER A 69 -12.08 -14.78 0.14
C SER A 69 -12.12 -13.81 1.30
N SER A 70 -11.07 -13.73 2.14
CA SER A 70 -11.07 -12.82 3.28
C SER A 70 -10.11 -11.67 3.04
N SER A 71 -10.64 -10.45 3.00
CA SER A 71 -9.87 -9.24 3.27
C SER A 71 -9.05 -9.44 4.55
N ALA A 72 -7.83 -8.89 4.58
CA ALA A 72 -7.04 -8.90 5.81
C ALA A 72 -7.86 -8.25 6.94
N PRO A 73 -7.95 -8.88 8.12
CA PRO A 73 -8.69 -8.28 9.23
C PRO A 73 -7.97 -7.01 9.73
N PRO A 74 -8.67 -6.03 10.35
CA PRO A 74 -8.10 -4.73 10.69
C PRO A 74 -6.82 -4.77 11.55
N ASP A 75 -6.67 -5.78 12.41
CA ASP A 75 -5.48 -6.03 13.24
C ASP A 75 -4.24 -6.47 12.42
N LYS A 76 -4.46 -6.84 11.16
CA LYS A 76 -3.42 -7.22 10.19
C LYS A 76 -3.14 -6.11 9.18
N TRP A 77 -3.78 -4.94 9.30
CA TRP A 77 -3.51 -3.82 8.41
C TRP A 77 -2.15 -3.21 8.78
N LEU A 78 -1.26 -3.15 7.80
CA LEU A 78 0.01 -2.45 7.96
C LEU A 78 -0.23 -0.95 7.88
N THR A 79 0.46 -0.19 8.74
CA THR A 79 0.41 1.27 8.71
C THR A 79 1.36 1.82 7.65
N LEU A 80 1.20 3.09 7.27
CA LEU A 80 2.15 3.77 6.39
C LEU A 80 3.55 3.84 7.02
N SER A 81 3.67 3.96 8.34
CA SER A 81 4.95 3.85 9.05
C SER A 81 5.62 2.47 8.85
N ASP A 82 4.84 1.40 8.76
CA ASP A 82 5.35 0.05 8.47
C ASP A 82 5.77 -0.13 7.00
N MET A 83 5.15 0.61 6.09
CA MET A 83 5.31 0.42 4.64
C MET A 83 6.12 1.51 3.94
N GLY A 84 6.31 2.67 4.56
CA GLY A 84 6.80 3.88 3.91
C GLY A 84 8.17 3.70 3.30
N HIS A 85 9.11 3.14 4.07
CA HIS A 85 10.45 2.82 3.57
C HIS A 85 10.43 1.73 2.49
N ILE A 86 9.58 0.72 2.63
CA ILE A 86 9.47 -0.38 1.66
C ILE A 86 8.96 0.16 0.32
N VAL A 87 7.87 0.93 0.34
CA VAL A 87 7.28 1.56 -0.86
C VAL A 87 8.29 2.52 -1.48
N ALA A 88 8.96 3.34 -0.67
CA ALA A 88 9.95 4.28 -1.19
C ALA A 88 11.09 3.57 -1.95
N SER A 89 11.56 2.44 -1.42
CA SER A 89 12.60 1.61 -2.04
C SER A 89 12.12 0.86 -3.27
N CYS A 90 10.97 0.19 -3.20
CA CYS A 90 10.41 -0.57 -4.33
C CYS A 90 10.16 0.30 -5.57
N TYR A 91 9.78 1.56 -5.38
CA TYR A 91 9.52 2.50 -6.47
C TYR A 91 10.64 3.49 -6.73
N ASN A 92 11.73 3.44 -5.94
CA ASN A 92 12.85 4.38 -5.96
C ASN A 92 12.38 5.85 -5.96
N ARG A 93 11.42 6.17 -5.08
CA ARG A 93 10.79 7.49 -4.96
C ARG A 93 10.55 7.83 -3.49
N PRO A 94 10.74 9.07 -3.05
CA PRO A 94 10.32 9.48 -1.71
C PRO A 94 8.80 9.33 -1.54
N VAL A 95 8.38 8.87 -0.37
CA VAL A 95 6.97 8.78 0.03
C VAL A 95 6.75 9.78 1.17
N VAL A 96 5.68 10.57 1.07
CA VAL A 96 5.31 11.52 2.12
C VAL A 96 3.95 11.12 2.66
N GLU A 97 3.89 10.79 3.95
CA GLU A 97 2.65 10.66 4.69
C GLU A 97 2.25 12.04 5.22
N THR A 98 1.02 12.46 4.94
CA THR A 98 0.49 13.76 5.36
C THR A 98 -0.76 13.55 6.21
N THR A 99 -0.77 14.11 7.42
CA THR A 99 -1.95 14.10 8.30
C THR A 99 -2.70 15.43 8.15
N LEU A 100 -3.97 15.36 7.72
CA LEU A 100 -4.78 16.53 7.37
C LEU A 100 -5.09 17.42 8.59
N ASP A 101 -5.11 16.79 9.76
CA ASP A 101 -5.63 17.29 11.02
C ASP A 101 -4.55 17.91 11.92
N ILE A 102 -3.27 17.56 11.72
CA ILE A 102 -2.17 17.97 12.61
C ILE A 102 -1.07 18.72 11.84
N GLY A 103 -1.10 18.72 10.49
CA GLY A 103 -0.06 19.36 9.68
C GLY A 103 1.32 18.71 9.82
N VAL A 104 1.38 17.50 10.38
CA VAL A 104 2.60 16.72 10.50
C VAL A 104 2.74 15.86 9.24
N SER A 105 3.94 15.91 8.66
CA SER A 105 4.31 15.08 7.53
C SER A 105 5.51 14.22 7.88
N GLU A 106 5.42 12.92 7.61
CA GLU A 106 6.56 12.01 7.68
C GLU A 106 7.05 11.71 6.26
N THR A 107 8.35 11.76 6.04
CA THR A 107 8.95 11.48 4.72
C THR A 107 9.85 10.27 4.80
N PHE A 108 9.56 9.29 3.95
CA PHE A 108 10.32 8.07 3.80
C PHE A 108 11.14 8.16 2.53
N PHE A 109 12.46 8.00 2.67
CA PHE A 109 13.38 7.93 1.55
C PHE A 109 13.64 6.47 1.15
N PRO A 110 13.99 6.21 -0.12
CA PRO A 110 14.50 4.91 -0.54
C PRO A 110 15.69 4.54 0.35
N THR A 111 15.66 3.33 0.90
CA THR A 111 16.69 2.81 1.78
C THR A 111 17.92 2.45 0.97
#